data_AF-A0A537ZYD6-F1
#
_entry.id   AF-A0A537ZYD6-F1
#
_cell.length_a   1.000
_cell.length_b   1.000
_cell.length_c   1.000
_cell.angle_alpha   90.00
_cell.angle_beta   90.00
_cell.angle_gamma   90.00
#
_symmetry.space_group_name_H-M   'P 1'
#
loop_
_entity.id
_entity.type
_entity.pdbx_description
1 polymer ?
#
loop_
_entity_poly.entity_id
_entity_poly.type
_entity_poly.pdbx_seq_one_letter_code
_entity_poly.pdbx_strand_id
1 'polypeptide(L)'
;MPASATHRTRSPCGSIALDIKPGSSASSHYQSAPGFDRWFAFTQEYNTYFDYHVSDDGVRESYGTNRSDYSTDVLTDKAGAFIHDSVQGSQPFFAWLSYTAPHVNRMDTGPCAGDNPVPPDTAAYQRYAHEKLPKPPSFDEAKVSDKPRAIARLPRLHRDALATMRLRWRCTLAALSEVDSELGGLMVQLHRDGAL
;
A
#
# COMPACT_ATOMS: atom_id res chain seq x y z
N MET A 1 30.91 28.49 -7.38
CA MET A 1 31.05 27.72 -6.12
C MET A 1 30.41 26.37 -6.37
N PRO A 2 31.14 25.25 -6.37
CA PRO A 2 30.50 23.95 -6.56
C PRO A 2 29.83 23.53 -5.25
N ALA A 3 28.58 23.08 -5.35
CA ALA A 3 27.84 22.51 -4.23
C ALA A 3 28.60 21.28 -3.71
N SER A 4 28.86 21.27 -2.41
CA SER A 4 29.50 20.15 -1.72
C SER A 4 28.56 18.95 -1.79
N ALA A 5 28.97 17.89 -2.51
CA ALA A 5 28.33 16.60 -2.44
C ALA A 5 28.51 16.08 -1.01
N THR A 6 27.45 16.11 -0.22
CA THR A 6 27.44 15.45 1.09
C THR A 6 27.67 13.96 0.85
N HIS A 7 28.88 13.49 1.18
CA HIS A 7 29.20 12.07 1.30
C HIS A 7 28.24 11.48 2.34
N ARG A 8 27.20 10.77 1.90
CA ARG A 8 26.49 9.83 2.78
C ARG A 8 27.48 8.72 3.07
N THR A 9 28.07 8.72 4.25
CA THR A 9 28.74 7.56 4.81
C THR A 9 27.72 6.42 4.79
N ARG A 10 27.97 5.37 4.00
CA ARG A 10 27.11 4.18 4.01
C ARG A 10 27.08 3.65 5.45
N SER A 11 25.88 3.56 6.01
CA SER A 11 25.66 2.93 7.31
C SER A 11 26.14 1.46 7.25
N PRO A 12 26.69 0.90 8.34
CA PRO A 12 27.08 -0.51 8.41
C PRO A 12 25.88 -1.48 8.42
N CYS A 13 24.66 -0.93 8.43
CA CYS A 13 23.42 -1.63 8.17
C CYS A 13 22.67 -0.84 7.10
N GLY A 14 22.17 -1.48 6.06
CA GLY A 14 21.33 -0.80 5.07
C GLY A 14 19.94 -0.54 5.62
N SER A 15 19.32 0.56 5.25
CA SER A 15 17.91 0.84 5.57
C SER A 15 17.14 1.41 4.37
N ILE A 16 15.93 0.90 4.13
CA ILE A 16 15.01 1.44 3.14
C ILE A 16 13.66 1.77 3.77
N ALA A 17 13.09 2.91 3.36
CA ALA A 17 11.69 3.23 3.58
C ALA A 17 10.96 3.30 2.25
N LEU A 18 9.86 2.54 2.18
CA LEU A 18 8.90 2.56 1.12
C LEU A 18 7.57 3.10 1.67
N ASP A 19 7.36 4.40 1.50
CA ASP A 19 6.31 5.15 2.22
C ASP A 19 5.20 5.64 1.28
N ILE A 20 3.95 5.42 1.68
CA ILE A 20 2.77 5.98 1.00
C ILE A 20 2.49 7.44 1.40
N LYS A 21 3.22 8.00 2.37
CA LYS A 21 3.13 9.41 2.75
C LYS A 21 4.37 10.20 2.33
N PRO A 22 4.20 11.44 1.83
CA PRO A 22 5.33 12.31 1.55
C PRO A 22 6.08 12.65 2.84
N GLY A 23 7.41 12.77 2.75
CA GLY A 23 8.25 13.22 3.85
C GLY A 23 7.83 14.61 4.36
N SER A 24 7.91 14.81 5.67
CA SER A 24 7.30 15.94 6.42
C SER A 24 7.86 17.36 6.19
N SER A 25 8.66 17.61 5.15
CA SER A 25 9.16 18.96 4.86
C SER A 25 8.41 19.63 3.72
N ALA A 26 7.61 20.65 4.06
CA ALA A 26 6.76 21.45 3.16
C ALA A 26 7.51 22.24 2.05
N SER A 27 8.82 22.07 1.91
CA SER A 27 9.64 22.69 0.85
C SER A 27 10.35 21.68 -0.06
N SER A 28 10.18 20.37 0.17
CA SER A 28 10.63 19.34 -0.75
C SER A 28 9.92 18.02 -0.47
N HIS A 29 8.84 17.74 -1.20
CA HIS A 29 8.15 16.44 -1.21
C HIS A 29 9.04 15.26 -1.69
N TYR A 30 10.33 15.53 -1.92
CA TYR A 30 11.32 14.62 -2.50
C TYR A 30 12.48 14.30 -1.56
N GLN A 31 12.61 14.95 -0.39
CA GLN A 31 13.75 14.65 0.49
C GLN A 31 13.52 13.38 1.30
N SER A 32 14.52 12.49 1.30
CA SER A 32 14.57 11.29 2.14
C SER A 32 14.39 11.66 3.62
N ALA A 33 13.58 10.90 4.36
CA ALA A 33 13.52 11.09 5.81
C ALA A 33 14.88 10.76 6.45
N PRO A 34 15.31 11.53 7.48
CA PRO A 34 16.52 11.20 8.23
C PRO A 34 16.45 9.78 8.82
N GLY A 35 17.57 9.06 8.77
CA GLY A 35 17.68 7.70 9.33
C GLY A 35 17.48 6.56 8.33
N PHE A 36 17.20 6.85 7.05
CA PHE A 36 17.14 5.86 5.98
C PHE A 36 18.25 6.07 4.94
N ASP A 37 18.89 4.98 4.51
CA ASP A 37 19.91 5.00 3.45
C ASP A 37 19.27 5.09 2.04
N ARG A 38 18.09 4.47 1.89
CA ARG A 38 17.27 4.47 0.67
C ARG A 38 15.86 4.96 0.98
N TRP A 39 15.28 5.72 0.06
CA TRP A 39 13.95 6.29 0.20
C TRP A 39 13.17 6.16 -1.09
N PHE A 40 12.05 5.45 -1.05
CA PHE A 40 11.12 5.30 -2.17
C PHE A 40 9.71 5.68 -1.68
N ALA A 41 9.29 6.93 -1.84
CA ALA A 41 8.03 7.38 -1.24
C ALA A 41 7.09 8.08 -2.21
N PHE A 42 5.79 7.88 -2.03
CA PHE A 42 4.77 8.61 -2.75
C PHE A 42 4.90 10.12 -2.49
N THR A 43 4.82 10.90 -3.56
CA THR A 43 4.93 12.37 -3.52
C THR A 43 3.57 13.05 -3.53
N GLN A 44 2.51 12.26 -3.69
CA GLN A 44 1.12 12.71 -3.77
C GLN A 44 0.45 12.59 -2.41
N GLU A 45 -0.51 13.46 -2.09
CA GLU A 45 -1.22 13.40 -0.80
C GLU A 45 -2.22 12.24 -0.70
N TYR A 46 -2.70 11.74 -1.85
CA TYR A 46 -3.71 10.70 -1.92
C TYR A 46 -3.06 9.32 -2.12
N ASN A 47 -3.53 8.35 -1.35
CA ASN A 47 -3.17 6.95 -1.54
C ASN A 47 -3.66 6.54 -2.93
N THR A 48 -2.81 5.91 -3.74
CA THR A 48 -3.23 5.42 -5.05
C THR A 48 -2.52 4.15 -5.45
N TYR A 49 -3.19 3.42 -6.31
CA TYR A 49 -2.79 2.11 -6.80
C TYR A 49 -2.08 2.18 -8.15
N PHE A 50 -2.42 3.18 -8.96
CA PHE A 50 -1.92 3.46 -10.30
C PHE A 50 -1.82 4.98 -10.49
N ASP A 51 -1.22 5.40 -11.60
CA ASP A 51 -1.09 6.82 -11.98
C ASP A 51 -0.54 7.67 -10.84
N TYR A 52 0.72 7.39 -10.48
CA TYR A 52 1.36 8.00 -9.32
C TYR A 52 2.79 8.41 -9.52
N HIS A 53 3.20 9.31 -8.65
CA HIS A 53 4.56 9.81 -8.58
C HIS A 53 5.19 9.45 -7.25
N VAL A 54 6.43 9.01 -7.33
CA VAL A 54 7.27 8.72 -6.16
C VAL A 54 8.54 9.56 -6.21
N SER A 55 9.19 9.67 -5.06
CA SER A 55 10.57 10.07 -4.94
C SER A 55 11.41 8.84 -4.68
N ASP A 56 12.30 8.50 -5.61
CA ASP A 56 13.40 7.52 -5.44
C ASP A 56 14.66 8.32 -5.12
N ASP A 57 15.02 8.41 -3.84
CA ASP A 57 16.17 9.17 -3.32
C ASP A 57 16.28 10.63 -3.82
N GLY A 58 15.14 11.32 -3.89
CA GLY A 58 15.06 12.70 -4.39
C GLY A 58 14.83 12.85 -5.89
N VAL A 59 14.85 11.75 -6.65
CA VAL A 59 14.49 11.74 -8.06
C VAL A 59 13.00 11.42 -8.19
N ARG A 60 12.26 12.25 -8.93
CA ARG A 60 10.85 11.99 -9.20
C ARG A 60 10.73 10.91 -10.28
N GLU A 61 10.00 9.84 -9.98
CA GLU A 61 9.57 8.85 -10.95
C GLU A 61 8.05 8.89 -11.14
N SER A 62 7.56 8.36 -12.26
CA SER A 62 6.13 8.31 -12.58
C SER A 62 5.76 6.90 -13.04
N TYR A 63 4.63 6.41 -12.52
CA TYR A 63 4.08 5.08 -12.76
C TYR A 63 2.68 5.26 -13.33
N GLY A 64 2.39 4.56 -14.43
CA GLY A 64 1.15 4.74 -15.18
C GLY A 64 0.03 3.83 -14.69
N THR A 65 -0.81 3.40 -15.64
CA THR A 65 -1.96 2.52 -15.41
C THR A 65 -1.74 1.11 -15.95
N ASN A 66 -0.49 0.74 -16.28
CA ASN A 66 -0.18 -0.63 -16.70
C ASN A 66 -0.26 -1.55 -15.48
N ARG A 67 -0.61 -2.82 -15.68
CA ARG A 67 -0.65 -3.82 -14.59
C ARG A 67 0.67 -3.88 -13.80
N SER A 68 1.82 -3.75 -14.48
CA SER A 68 3.16 -3.70 -13.86
C SER A 68 3.40 -2.50 -12.97
N ASP A 69 2.63 -1.43 -13.15
CA ASP A 69 2.78 -0.18 -12.41
C ASP A 69 1.94 -0.20 -11.12
N TYR A 70 1.26 -1.31 -10.81
CA TYR A 70 0.46 -1.43 -9.60
C TYR A 70 1.34 -1.25 -8.37
N SER A 71 0.96 -0.29 -7.51
CA SER A 71 1.77 0.13 -6.36
C SER A 71 2.23 -1.00 -5.45
N THR A 72 1.41 -2.04 -5.24
CA THR A 72 1.76 -3.14 -4.34
C THR A 72 2.97 -3.91 -4.87
N ASP A 73 2.98 -4.20 -6.16
CA ASP A 73 4.05 -4.92 -6.85
C ASP A 73 5.31 -4.05 -6.87
N VAL A 74 5.20 -2.79 -7.31
CA VAL A 74 6.35 -1.87 -7.40
C VAL A 74 7.04 -1.68 -6.04
N LEU A 75 6.26 -1.50 -4.98
CA LEU A 75 6.80 -1.39 -3.62
C LEU A 75 7.49 -2.69 -3.19
N THR A 76 6.89 -3.85 -3.48
CA THR A 76 7.48 -5.15 -3.12
C THR A 76 8.77 -5.41 -3.90
N ASP A 77 8.79 -5.13 -5.20
CA ASP A 77 9.96 -5.29 -6.06
C ASP A 77 11.13 -4.41 -5.59
N LYS A 78 10.86 -3.14 -5.25
CA LYS A 78 11.89 -2.23 -4.73
C LYS A 78 12.43 -2.69 -3.37
N ALA A 79 11.57 -3.21 -2.49
CA ALA A 79 11.98 -3.79 -1.21
C ALA A 79 12.82 -5.06 -1.42
N GLY A 80 12.39 -5.97 -2.29
CA GLY A 80 13.09 -7.20 -2.62
C GLY A 80 14.46 -6.94 -3.22
N ALA A 81 14.57 -6.00 -4.16
CA ALA A 81 15.85 -5.62 -4.75
C ALA A 81 16.83 -5.06 -3.69
N PHE A 82 16.37 -4.17 -2.82
CA PHE A 82 17.18 -3.61 -1.75
C PHE A 82 17.68 -4.69 -0.77
N ILE A 83 16.81 -5.62 -0.38
CA ILE A 83 17.18 -6.70 0.53
C ILE A 83 18.18 -7.65 -0.13
N HIS A 84 17.94 -8.03 -1.39
CA HIS A 84 18.87 -8.85 -2.16
C HIS A 84 20.28 -8.25 -2.17
N ASP A 85 20.39 -6.97 -2.55
CA ASP A 85 21.66 -6.25 -2.59
C ASP A 85 22.35 -6.19 -1.22
N SER A 86 21.57 -6.00 -0.15
CA SER A 86 22.07 -5.97 1.22
C SER A 86 22.65 -7.32 1.64
N VAL A 87 21.95 -8.41 1.31
CA VAL A 87 22.40 -9.78 1.57
C VAL A 87 23.67 -10.10 0.78
N GLN A 88 23.72 -9.80 -0.51
CA GLN A 88 24.92 -10.00 -1.32
C GLN A 88 26.12 -9.18 -0.79
N GLY A 89 25.86 -8.01 -0.22
CA GLY A 89 26.85 -7.17 0.46
C GLY A 89 27.22 -7.61 1.87
N SER A 90 26.63 -8.70 2.39
CA SER A 90 26.76 -9.13 3.80
C SER A 90 26.44 -8.03 4.80
N GLN A 91 25.48 -7.16 4.46
CA GLN A 91 25.02 -6.07 5.31
C GLN A 91 23.70 -6.46 5.98
N PRO A 92 23.56 -6.30 7.32
CA PRO A 92 22.25 -6.35 7.93
C PRO A 92 21.37 -5.25 7.35
N PHE A 93 20.06 -5.48 7.29
CA PHE A 93 19.11 -4.54 6.70
C PHE A 93 17.89 -4.27 7.58
N PHE A 94 17.29 -3.11 7.38
CA PHE A 94 15.95 -2.76 7.87
C PHE A 94 15.10 -2.28 6.69
N ALA A 95 13.92 -2.87 6.50
CA ALA A 95 12.99 -2.47 5.46
C ALA A 95 11.65 -2.06 6.09
N TRP A 96 11.25 -0.81 5.86
CA TRP A 96 9.91 -0.31 6.15
C TRP A 96 9.09 -0.34 4.87
N LEU A 97 8.14 -1.26 4.77
CA LEU A 97 7.30 -1.44 3.59
C LEU A 97 5.84 -1.14 3.93
N SER A 98 5.30 -0.06 3.37
CA SER A 98 3.92 0.36 3.60
C SER A 98 3.12 0.31 2.31
N TYR A 99 2.01 -0.43 2.31
CA TYR A 99 1.16 -0.60 1.13
C TYR A 99 -0.01 0.39 1.13
N THR A 100 -0.41 0.82 -0.07
CA THR A 100 -1.67 1.56 -0.27
C THR A 100 -2.88 0.70 0.04
N ALA A 101 -2.83 -0.59 -0.27
CA ALA A 101 -3.96 -1.48 -0.07
C ALA A 101 -4.30 -1.65 1.43
N PRO A 102 -5.59 -1.67 1.82
CA PRO A 102 -6.80 -1.59 1.01
C PRO A 102 -7.46 -0.21 1.10
N HIS A 103 -6.71 0.88 0.93
CA HIS A 103 -7.30 2.20 1.01
C HIS A 103 -8.38 2.41 -0.08
N VAL A 104 -9.41 3.20 0.23
CA VAL A 104 -10.41 3.56 -0.78
C VAL A 104 -9.80 4.52 -1.79
N ASN A 105 -10.07 4.24 -3.06
CA ASN A 105 -9.73 5.12 -4.18
C ASN A 105 -10.96 5.28 -5.06
N ARG A 106 -11.15 6.49 -5.59
CA ARG A 106 -12.26 6.74 -6.50
C ARG A 106 -11.90 6.22 -7.88
N MET A 107 -12.71 5.29 -8.38
CA MET A 107 -12.64 4.82 -9.76
C MET A 107 -13.90 5.21 -10.53
N ASP A 108 -13.72 5.66 -11.77
CA ASP A 108 -14.86 6.02 -12.63
C ASP A 108 -15.46 4.79 -13.34
N THR A 109 -14.67 3.74 -13.58
CA THR A 109 -15.08 2.56 -14.34
C THR A 109 -14.56 1.25 -13.74
N GLY A 110 -15.02 0.13 -14.29
CA GLY A 110 -14.58 -1.21 -13.88
C GLY A 110 -15.41 -1.83 -12.75
N PRO A 111 -15.07 -3.05 -12.33
CA PRO A 111 -15.85 -3.80 -11.36
C PRO A 111 -15.89 -3.16 -9.97
N CYS A 112 -14.91 -2.31 -9.64
CA CYS A 112 -14.79 -1.61 -8.37
C CYS A 112 -15.08 -0.11 -8.47
N ALA A 113 -15.80 0.34 -9.52
CA ALA A 113 -16.21 1.74 -9.69
C ALA A 113 -16.87 2.34 -8.43
N GLY A 114 -16.64 3.63 -8.19
CA GLY A 114 -16.96 4.32 -6.94
C GLY A 114 -15.79 4.34 -5.96
N ASP A 115 -16.07 4.60 -4.69
CA ASP A 115 -15.05 4.70 -3.63
C ASP A 115 -14.74 3.32 -3.05
N ASN A 116 -13.82 2.57 -3.67
CA ASN A 116 -13.44 1.21 -3.27
C ASN A 116 -11.92 1.01 -3.37
N PRO A 117 -11.37 -0.01 -2.69
CA PRO A 117 -10.03 -0.49 -3.00
C PRO A 117 -9.94 -0.93 -4.46
N VAL A 118 -8.80 -0.70 -5.11
CA VAL A 118 -8.61 -0.96 -6.54
C VAL A 118 -7.81 -2.23 -6.71
N PRO A 119 -8.39 -3.32 -7.26
CA PRO A 119 -7.61 -4.49 -7.63
C PRO A 119 -6.72 -4.16 -8.85
N PRO A 120 -5.63 -4.91 -9.05
CA PRO A 120 -4.67 -4.57 -10.09
C PRO A 120 -5.18 -4.90 -11.50
N ASP A 121 -6.14 -5.82 -11.62
CA ASP A 121 -6.83 -6.15 -12.86
C ASP A 121 -8.20 -6.79 -12.60
N THR A 122 -8.94 -7.02 -13.68
CA THR A 122 -10.24 -7.68 -13.64
C THR A 122 -10.15 -9.12 -13.12
N ALA A 123 -9.07 -9.84 -13.41
CA ALA A 123 -8.94 -11.24 -13.00
C ALA A 123 -8.81 -11.38 -11.48
N ALA A 124 -8.06 -10.48 -10.84
CA ALA A 124 -7.96 -10.38 -9.38
C ALA A 124 -9.34 -10.14 -8.74
N TYR A 125 -10.15 -9.23 -9.30
CA TYR A 125 -11.53 -9.04 -8.83
C TYR A 125 -12.39 -10.30 -8.99
N GLN A 126 -12.30 -11.00 -10.12
CA GLN A 126 -13.15 -12.15 -10.41
C GLN A 126 -12.98 -13.30 -9.40
N ARG A 127 -11.80 -13.46 -8.80
CA ARG A 127 -11.56 -14.44 -7.72
C ARG A 127 -12.51 -14.25 -6.53
N TYR A 128 -12.95 -13.01 -6.27
CA TYR A 128 -13.79 -12.64 -5.14
C TYR A 128 -15.16 -12.10 -5.53
N ALA A 129 -15.51 -12.09 -6.83
CA ALA A 129 -16.72 -11.46 -7.34
C ALA A 129 -18.03 -12.01 -6.74
N HIS A 130 -17.99 -13.23 -6.19
CA HIS A 130 -19.14 -13.89 -5.57
C HIS A 130 -19.09 -13.93 -4.05
N GLU A 131 -18.06 -13.35 -3.42
CA GLU A 131 -17.92 -13.38 -1.98
C GLU A 131 -19.10 -12.71 -1.27
N LYS A 132 -19.49 -13.29 -0.14
CA LYS A 132 -20.58 -12.81 0.68
C LYS A 132 -20.03 -11.81 1.69
N LEU A 133 -20.74 -10.70 1.90
CA LEU A 133 -20.44 -9.78 2.98
C LEU A 133 -20.60 -10.51 4.33
N PRO A 134 -19.54 -10.60 5.17
CA PRO A 134 -19.65 -11.20 6.48
C PRO A 134 -20.66 -10.45 7.35
N LYS A 135 -21.48 -11.20 8.07
CA LYS A 135 -22.49 -10.66 9.00
C LYS A 135 -22.32 -11.29 10.38
N PRO A 136 -21.23 -10.98 11.11
CA PRO A 136 -21.06 -11.42 12.49
C PRO A 136 -22.18 -10.86 13.38
N PRO A 137 -22.35 -11.35 14.62
CA PRO A 137 -23.38 -10.84 15.55
C PRO A 137 -23.34 -9.32 15.77
N SER A 138 -22.18 -8.69 15.65
CA SER A 138 -21.99 -7.24 15.74
C SER A 138 -22.42 -6.45 14.49
N PHE A 139 -22.70 -7.14 13.38
CA PHE A 139 -23.12 -6.51 12.12
C PHE A 139 -24.57 -6.04 12.21
N ASP A 140 -24.77 -4.72 12.10
CA ASP A 140 -26.10 -4.10 12.20
C ASP A 140 -26.83 -4.68 13.43
N GLU A 141 -26.31 -4.44 14.62
CA GLU A 141 -26.86 -4.95 15.88
C GLU A 141 -28.17 -4.26 16.24
N ALA A 142 -29.22 -5.00 16.61
CA ALA A 142 -30.55 -4.44 16.87
C ALA A 142 -30.61 -3.65 18.18
N LYS A 143 -29.83 -4.06 19.18
CA LYS A 143 -29.76 -3.42 20.49
C LYS A 143 -28.39 -2.74 20.63
N VAL A 144 -28.38 -1.42 20.55
CA VAL A 144 -27.14 -0.61 20.59
C VAL A 144 -27.15 0.42 21.72
N SER A 145 -28.00 0.21 22.74
CA SER A 145 -28.19 1.13 23.87
C SER A 145 -26.94 1.26 24.76
N ASP A 146 -26.04 0.30 24.70
CA ASP A 146 -24.73 0.27 25.36
C ASP A 146 -23.66 1.10 24.62
N LYS A 147 -23.91 1.52 23.38
CA LYS A 147 -22.98 2.30 22.55
C LYS A 147 -23.12 3.80 22.80
N PRO A 148 -22.10 4.63 22.49
CA PRO A 148 -22.21 6.09 22.54
C PRO A 148 -23.42 6.60 21.74
N ARG A 149 -24.04 7.68 22.23
CA ARG A 149 -25.29 8.24 21.68
C ARG A 149 -25.23 8.51 20.17
N ALA A 150 -24.05 8.85 19.64
CA ALA A 150 -23.84 9.06 18.21
C ALA A 150 -24.08 7.77 17.38
N ILE A 151 -23.68 6.61 17.90
CA ILE A 151 -23.88 5.30 17.26
C ILE A 151 -25.29 4.80 17.49
N ALA A 152 -25.80 4.93 18.72
CA ALA A 152 -27.14 4.46 19.08
C ALA A 152 -28.28 5.14 18.29
N ARG A 153 -28.00 6.30 17.67
CA ARG A 153 -28.92 7.06 16.83
C ARG A 153 -28.84 6.76 15.33
N LEU A 154 -27.85 5.97 14.90
CA LEU A 154 -27.72 5.62 13.49
C LEU A 154 -28.91 4.76 13.06
N PRO A 155 -29.47 4.99 11.86
CA PRO A 155 -30.48 4.11 11.31
C PRO A 155 -29.87 2.74 11.00
N ARG A 156 -30.74 1.73 11.00
CA ARG A 156 -30.42 0.38 10.48
C ARG A 156 -29.95 0.45 9.03
N LEU A 157 -29.10 -0.49 8.63
CA LEU A 157 -28.56 -0.50 7.26
C LEU A 157 -29.67 -0.76 6.22
N HIS A 158 -29.81 0.18 5.27
CA HIS A 158 -30.68 0.02 4.10
C HIS A 158 -30.09 -0.97 3.08
N ARG A 159 -30.91 -1.48 2.17
CA ARG A 159 -30.50 -2.44 1.12
C ARG A 159 -29.34 -1.91 0.26
N ASP A 160 -29.35 -0.62 -0.06
CA ASP A 160 -28.30 -0.01 -0.88
C ASP A 160 -26.96 0.08 -0.13
N ALA A 161 -26.99 0.45 1.16
CA ALA A 161 -25.81 0.43 2.01
C ALA A 161 -25.21 -0.98 2.08
N LEU A 162 -26.06 -2.00 2.22
CA LEU A 162 -25.62 -3.41 2.19
C LEU A 162 -25.02 -3.81 0.84
N ALA A 163 -25.53 -3.27 -0.27
CA ALA A 163 -24.97 -3.52 -1.60
C ALA A 163 -23.59 -2.85 -1.77
N THR A 164 -23.44 -1.59 -1.36
CA THR A 164 -22.17 -0.86 -1.34
C THR A 164 -21.14 -1.57 -0.47
N MET A 165 -21.51 -1.96 0.75
CA MET A 165 -20.62 -2.70 1.65
C MET A 165 -20.18 -4.03 1.05
N ARG A 166 -21.08 -4.77 0.40
CA ARG A 166 -20.74 -6.03 -0.27
C ARG A 166 -19.77 -5.82 -1.43
N LEU A 167 -19.98 -4.78 -2.24
CA LEU A 167 -19.05 -4.45 -3.32
C LEU A 167 -17.67 -4.08 -2.76
N ARG A 168 -17.63 -3.16 -1.79
CA ARG A 168 -16.40 -2.75 -1.13
C ARG A 168 -15.66 -3.93 -0.49
N TRP A 169 -16.39 -4.87 0.12
CA TRP A 169 -15.82 -6.10 0.67
C TRP A 169 -15.09 -6.92 -0.38
N ARG A 170 -15.72 -7.15 -1.55
CA ARG A 170 -15.11 -7.91 -2.65
C ARG A 170 -13.87 -7.22 -3.21
N CYS A 171 -13.94 -5.91 -3.41
CA CYS A 171 -12.81 -5.11 -3.85
C CYS A 171 -11.68 -5.07 -2.82
N THR A 172 -12.01 -5.04 -1.53
CA THR A 172 -11.04 -5.14 -0.42
C THR A 172 -10.29 -6.47 -0.47
N LEU A 173 -11.02 -7.58 -0.62
CA LEU A 173 -10.40 -8.90 -0.73
C LEU A 173 -9.47 -8.99 -1.95
N ALA A 174 -9.92 -8.48 -3.10
CA ALA A 174 -9.13 -8.49 -4.33
C ALA A 174 -7.87 -7.61 -4.26
N ALA A 175 -7.91 -6.48 -3.53
CA ALA A 175 -6.73 -5.64 -3.34
C ALA A 175 -5.77 -6.22 -2.28
N LEU A 176 -6.30 -6.77 -1.17
CA LEU A 176 -5.49 -7.38 -0.11
C LEU A 176 -4.86 -8.71 -0.53
N SER A 177 -5.50 -9.47 -1.42
CA SER A 177 -4.92 -10.71 -1.92
C SER A 177 -3.60 -10.49 -2.65
N GLU A 178 -3.42 -9.32 -3.27
CA GLU A 178 -2.15 -8.98 -3.91
C GLU A 178 -1.07 -8.68 -2.87
N VAL A 179 -1.41 -8.00 -1.76
CA VAL A 179 -0.47 -7.83 -0.65
C VAL A 179 -0.01 -9.18 -0.10
N ASP A 180 -0.93 -10.13 0.08
CA ASP A 180 -0.62 -11.48 0.55
C ASP A 180 0.29 -12.23 -0.44
N SER A 181 -0.03 -12.17 -1.74
CA SER A 181 0.77 -12.77 -2.81
C SER A 181 2.20 -12.20 -2.86
N GLU A 182 2.31 -10.87 -2.84
CA GLU A 182 3.59 -10.16 -2.92
C GLU A 182 4.45 -10.39 -1.67
N LEU A 183 3.85 -10.35 -0.47
CA LEU A 183 4.56 -10.73 0.76
C LEU A 183 5.00 -12.20 0.73
N GLY A 184 4.17 -13.10 0.20
CA GLY A 184 4.53 -14.50 0.01
C GLY A 184 5.76 -14.64 -0.90
N GLY A 185 5.78 -13.93 -2.03
CA GLY A 185 6.93 -13.88 -2.94
C GLY A 185 8.20 -13.33 -2.29
N LEU A 186 8.07 -12.22 -1.55
CA LEU A 186 9.17 -11.63 -0.80
C LEU A 186 9.72 -12.60 0.25
N MET A 187 8.85 -13.28 1.00
CA MET A 187 9.28 -14.28 1.98
C MET A 187 10.02 -15.44 1.33
N VAL A 188 9.56 -15.92 0.16
CA VAL A 188 10.29 -16.96 -0.60
C VAL A 188 11.67 -16.47 -1.03
N GLN A 189 11.77 -15.23 -1.50
CA GLN A 189 13.05 -14.62 -1.83
C GLN A 189 13.97 -14.55 -0.61
N LEU A 190 13.48 -14.10 0.54
CA LEU A 190 14.28 -14.00 1.76
C LEU A 190 14.90 -15.35 2.16
N HIS A 191 14.13 -16.44 2.10
CA HIS A 191 14.67 -17.78 2.36
C HIS A 191 15.73 -18.19 1.31
N ARG A 192 15.48 -17.90 0.02
CA ARG A 192 16.42 -18.21 -1.06
C ARG A 192 17.74 -17.46 -0.89
N ASP A 193 17.66 -16.20 -0.48
CA ASP A 193 18.81 -15.33 -0.30
C ASP A 193 19.55 -15.64 1.03
N GLY A 194 18.95 -16.44 1.93
CA GLY A 194 19.54 -16.82 3.22
C GLY A 194 19.36 -15.76 4.31
N ALA A 195 18.34 -14.91 4.17
CA ALA A 195 17.99 -13.86 5.12
C ALA A 195 17.00 -14.33 6.22
N LEU A 196 16.48 -15.56 6.12
CA LEU A 196 15.58 -16.23 7.06
C LEU A 196 16.00 -17.69 7.28
#